data_AF-A0A842LJK6-F1
#
_entry.id   AF-A0A842LJK6-F1
#
_cell.length_a   1.000
_cell.length_b   1.000
_cell.length_c   1.000
_cell.angle_alpha   90.00
_cell.angle_beta   90.00
_cell.angle_gamma   90.00
#
_symmetry.space_group_name_H-M   'P 1'
#
loop_
_entity.id
_entity.type
_entity.pdbx_description
1 polymer ?
#
loop_
_entity_poly.entity_id
_entity_poly.type
_entity_poly.pdbx_seq_one_letter_code
_entity_poly.pdbx_strand_id
1 'polypeptide(L)' 'MEETLCNVEFLKSNTTYVARVQSDIGGLREYRSSSLEEVLEQVIIDLQEEFETTG' A
#
# COMPACT_ATOMS: atom_id res chain seq x y z
N MET A 1 16.68 -15.18 9.52
CA MET A 1 16.66 -13.80 9.01
C MET A 1 15.21 -13.47 8.77
N GLU A 2 14.71 -12.36 9.29
CA GLU A 2 13.38 -11.87 8.94
C GLU A 2 13.51 -11.18 7.58
N GLU A 3 12.76 -11.65 6.58
CA GLU A 3 12.75 -11.07 5.24
C GLU A 3 11.55 -10.12 5.15
N THR A 4 11.79 -8.88 4.73
CA THR A 4 10.72 -7.91 4.55
C THR A 4 9.96 -8.23 3.27
N LEU A 5 8.70 -8.64 3.39
CA LEU A 5 7.85 -9.00 2.23
C LEU A 5 7.29 -7.77 1.51
N CYS A 6 6.92 -6.73 2.26
CA CYS A 6 6.52 -5.45 1.72
C CYS A 6 6.83 -4.32 2.72
N ASN A 7 6.98 -3.12 2.19
CA ASN A 7 7.02 -1.88 2.95
C ASN A 7 5.81 -1.04 2.56
N VAL A 8 5.12 -0.49 3.56
CA VAL A 8 3.95 0.37 3.36
C VAL A 8 4.13 1.65 4.14
N GLU A 9 4.13 2.78 3.44
CA GLU A 9 4.29 4.11 4.01
C GLU A 9 3.04 4.96 3.77
N PHE A 10 2.51 5.59 4.83
CA PHE A 10 1.43 6.56 4.73
C PHE A 10 1.94 7.96 5.05
N LEU A 11 1.68 8.90 4.14
CA LEU A 11 2.11 10.28 4.19
C LEU A 11 0.88 11.18 4.15
N LYS A 12 0.83 12.18 5.02
CA LYS A 12 -0.16 13.27 4.93
C LYS A 12 0.52 14.52 4.39
N SER A 13 0.06 15.02 3.26
CA SER A 13 0.51 16.28 2.66
C SER A 13 -0.67 17.23 2.48
N ASN A 14 -0.70 18.30 3.26
CA ASN A 14 -1.80 19.28 3.28
C ASN A 14 -3.18 18.60 3.49
N THR A 15 -3.97 18.52 2.42
CA THR A 15 -5.33 17.98 2.37
C THR A 15 -5.40 16.61 1.67
N THR A 16 -4.25 15.98 1.40
CA THR A 16 -4.16 14.72 0.66
C THR A 16 -3.34 13.72 1.45
N TYR A 17 -3.84 12.49 1.51
CA TYR A 17 -3.15 11.32 1.99
C TYR A 17 -2.53 10.58 0.80
N VAL A 18 -1.30 10.10 0.99
CA VAL A 18 -0.56 9.33 0.01
C VAL A 18 -0.10 8.05 0.70
N ALA A 19 -0.35 6.89 0.09
CA ALA A 19 0.26 5.63 0.50
C ALA A 19 1.24 5.16 -0.56
N ARG A 20 2.35 4.57 -0.12
CA ARG A 20 3.33 3.89 -0.97
C ARG A 20 3.47 2.46 -0.51
N VAL A 21 3.19 1.53 -1.40
CA VAL A 21 3.40 0.10 -1.19
C VAL A 21 4.58 -0.31 -2.05
N GLN A 22 5.60 -0.89 -1.44
CA GLN A 22 6.76 -1.44 -2.11
C GLN A 22 6.89 -2.91 -1.74
N SER A 23 6.73 -3.80 -2.73
CA SER A 23 7.00 -5.22 -2.60
C SER A 23 7.93 -5.69 -3.72
N ASP A 24 8.51 -6.87 -3.58
CA ASP A 24 9.33 -7.48 -4.63
C ASP A 24 8.49 -7.92 -5.84
N ILE A 25 7.24 -8.32 -5.62
CA ILE A 25 6.38 -8.91 -6.64
C ILE A 25 5.73 -7.83 -7.52
N GLY A 26 5.06 -6.85 -6.92
CA GLY A 26 4.35 -5.82 -7.68
C GLY A 26 5.02 -4.45 -7.68
N GLY A 27 6.28 -4.35 -7.25
CA GLY A 27 7.08 -3.12 -7.31
C GLY A 27 6.53 -1.97 -6.45
N LEU A 28 6.77 -0.73 -6.89
CA LEU A 28 6.30 0.49 -6.20
C LEU A 28 4.92 0.89 -6.70
N ARG A 29 3.95 0.97 -5.79
CA ARG A 29 2.58 1.40 -6.05
C ARG A 29 2.23 2.58 -5.15
N GLU A 30 1.54 3.58 -5.69
CA GLU A 30 1.20 4.80 -4.95
C GLU A 30 -0.28 5.14 -5.07
N TYR A 31 -0.92 5.35 -3.92
CA TYR A 31 -2.35 5.67 -3.80
C TYR A 31 -2.50 7.06 -3.19
N ARG A 32 -3.46 7.86 -3.70
CA ARG A 32 -3.67 9.23 -3.24
C ARG A 32 -5.15 9.56 -3.14
N SER A 33 -5.60 10.09 -2.01
CA SER A 33 -6.95 10.66 -1.86
C SER A 33 -6.97 11.75 -0.78
N SER A 34 -7.98 12.61 -0.80
CA SER A 34 -8.30 13.50 0.33
C SER A 34 -8.90 12.74 1.53
N SER A 35 -9.41 11.52 1.32
CA SER A 35 -9.90 10.63 2.37
C SER A 35 -8.83 9.60 2.75
N LEU A 36 -8.53 9.49 4.05
CA LEU A 36 -7.62 8.46 4.55
C LEU A 36 -8.23 7.05 4.37
N GLU A 37 -9.54 6.92 4.55
CA GLU A 37 -10.26 5.65 4.45
C GLU A 37 -10.15 5.05 3.05
N GLU A 38 -10.28 5.88 2.01
CA GLU A 38 -10.10 5.43 0.62
C GLU A 38 -8.67 4.96 0.36
N VAL A 39 -7.66 5.69 0.86
CA VAL A 39 -6.25 5.28 0.69
C VAL A 39 -5.99 3.95 1.40
N LEU A 40 -6.53 3.76 2.60
CA LEU A 40 -6.41 2.51 3.34
C LEU A 40 -7.09 1.35 2.61
N GLU A 41 -8.32 1.54 2.12
CA GLU A 41 -9.05 0.51 1.39
C GLU A 41 -8.28 0.05 0.15
N GLN A 42 -7.74 1.00 -0.64
CA GLN A 42 -6.94 0.68 -1.82
C GLN A 42 -5.68 -0.11 -1.48
N VAL A 43 -4.98 0.26 -0.41
CA VAL A 43 -3.79 -0.47 0.05
C VAL A 43 -4.16 -1.88 0.53
N ILE A 44 -5.26 -2.04 1.27
CA ILE A 44 -5.68 -3.35 1.76
C ILE A 44 -6.06 -4.27 0.59
N ILE A 45 -6.84 -3.79 -0.37
CA ILE A 45 -7.21 -4.55 -1.57
C ILE A 45 -5.95 -4.99 -2.32
N ASP A 46 -5.00 -4.07 -2.55
CA ASP A 46 -3.77 -4.38 -3.26
C ASP A 46 -2.91 -5.46 -2.56
N LEU A 47 -2.73 -5.34 -1.24
CA LEU A 47 -1.99 -6.33 -0.47
C LEU A 47 -2.72 -7.67 -0.45
N GLN A 48 -4.06 -7.66 -0.36
CA GLN A 48 -4.86 -8.87 -0.44
C GLN A 48 -4.70 -9.56 -1.80
N GLU A 49 -4.83 -8.82 -2.91
CA GLU A 49 -4.62 -9.38 -4.24
C GLU A 49 -3.20 -9.97 -4.40
N GLU A 50 -2.18 -9.27 -3.88
CA GLU A 50 -0.78 -9.72 -3.98
C GLU A 50 -0.51 -10.97 -3.13
N PHE A 51 -1.01 -11.04 -1.89
CA PHE A 51 -0.70 -12.13 -0.97
C PHE A 51 -1.71 -13.28 -0.98
N GLU A 52 -2.99 -13.06 -1.31
CA GLU A 52 -3.99 -14.13 -1.46
C GLU A 52 -3.76 -14.94 -2.75
N THR A 53 -3.08 -14.39 -3.76
CA THR A 53 -2.67 -15.14 -4.96
C THR A 53 -1.57 -16.16 -4.68
N THR A 54 -0.93 -16.12 -3.50
CA THR A 54 0.15 -17.06 -3.09
C THR A 54 -0.35 -18.15 -2.12
N GLY A 55 -1.65 -18.47 -2.14
CA GLY A 55 -2.29 -19.54 -1.37
C GLY A 55 -2.39 -20.88 -2.08
#